data_AF-A0A356EA03-F1
#
_entry.id   AF-A0A356EA03-F1
#
_cell.length_a   1.000
_cell.length_b   1.000
_cell.length_c   1.000
_cell.angle_alpha   90.00
_cell.angle_beta   90.00
_cell.angle_gamma   90.00
#
_symmetry.space_group_name_H-M   'P 1'
#
loop_
_entity.id
_entity.type
_entity.pdbx_description
1 polymer ?
#
loop_
_entity_poly.entity_id
_entity_poly.type
_entity_poly.pdbx_seq_one_letter_code
_entity_poly.pdbx_strand_id
1 'polypeptide(L)' 'MNYFPIFADLTNRPVLVVGGGAVAERKVNLLLKANAEVHIVAHKLNRELTALYEQERVLWIAKEFNAEKESSAFLV' A
#
# COMPACT_ATOMS: atom_id res chain seq x y z
N MET A 1 1.31 29.43 0.27
CA MET A 1 0.68 28.09 0.41
C MET A 1 1.47 27.13 -0.46
N ASN A 2 2.03 26.05 0.11
CA ASN A 2 2.93 25.14 -0.63
C ASN A 2 2.24 23.86 -1.15
N TYR A 3 1.00 23.59 -0.73
CA TYR A 3 0.24 22.39 -1.10
C TYR A 3 -1.21 22.75 -1.39
N PHE A 4 -1.82 22.03 -2.33
CA PHE A 4 -3.24 22.10 -2.65
C PHE A 4 -3.94 20.85 -2.09
N PRO A 5 -4.93 21.00 -1.19
CA PRO A 5 -5.61 19.86 -0.61
C PRO A 5 -6.56 19.21 -1.62
N ILE A 6 -6.49 17.89 -1.74
CA ILE A 6 -7.42 17.08 -2.55
C ILE A 6 -8.00 15.94 -1.72
N PHE A 7 -9.23 15.55 -2.03
CA PHE A 7 -9.85 14.32 -1.55
C PHE A 7 -9.91 13.33 -2.71
N ALA A 8 -9.34 12.14 -2.52
CA ALA A 8 -9.35 11.08 -3.52
C ALA A 8 -10.24 9.93 -3.04
N ASP A 9 -11.11 9.43 -3.90
CA ASP A 9 -11.85 8.19 -3.66
C ASP A 9 -10.95 7.00 -3.99
N LEU A 10 -10.58 6.27 -2.96
CA LEU A 10 -9.70 5.10 -3.05
C LEU A 10 -10.47 3.77 -3.07
N THR A 11 -11.80 3.80 -3.04
CA THR A 11 -12.63 2.60 -3.00
C THR A 11 -12.31 1.69 -4.19
N ASN A 12 -11.84 0.47 -3.91
CA ASN A 12 -11.42 -0.53 -4.90
C ASN A 12 -10.36 0.00 -5.90
N ARG A 13 -9.52 0.95 -5.47
CA ARG A 13 -8.40 1.47 -6.26
C ARG A 13 -7.11 0.78 -5.85
N PRO A 14 -6.27 0.31 -6.79
CA PRO A 14 -4.97 -0.24 -6.46
C PRO A 14 -4.05 0.86 -5.93
N VAL A 15 -3.57 0.72 -4.69
CA VAL A 15 -2.62 1.64 -4.06
C VAL A 15 -1.38 0.85 -3.65
N LEU A 16 -0.23 1.29 -4.15
CA LEU A 16 1.04 0.67 -3.84
C LEU A 16 1.63 1.26 -2.57
N VAL A 17 2.20 0.44 -1.71
CA VAL A 17 2.99 0.84 -0.56
C VAL A 17 4.36 0.18 -0.65
N VAL A 18 5.40 1.00 -0.73
CA VAL A 18 6.79 0.52 -0.75
C VAL A 18 7.35 0.51 0.68
N GLY A 19 7.81 -0.65 1.12
CA GLY A 19 8.34 -0.92 2.46
C GLY A 19 7.41 -1.80 3.30
N GLY A 20 8.00 -2.54 4.25
CA GLY A 20 7.28 -3.49 5.12
C GLY A 20 7.49 -3.25 6.62
N GLY A 21 7.89 -2.04 7.01
CA GLY A 21 8.10 -1.66 8.41
C GLY A 21 6.91 -0.94 9.04
N ALA A 22 7.10 -0.42 10.26
CA ALA A 22 6.05 0.26 11.03
C ALA A 22 5.44 1.49 10.32
N VAL A 23 6.21 2.20 9.50
CA VAL A 23 5.70 3.34 8.71
C VAL A 23 4.74 2.86 7.62
N ALA A 24 5.09 1.78 6.92
CA ALA A 24 4.24 1.19 5.90
C ALA A 24 2.95 0.65 6.53
N GLU A 25 3.04 -0.07 7.64
CA GLU A 25 1.89 -0.55 8.41
C GLU A 25 0.88 0.56 8.76
N ARG A 26 1.36 1.70 9.27
CA ARG A 26 0.51 2.86 9.57
C ARG A 26 -0.23 3.38 8.34
N LYS A 27 0.44 3.42 7.19
CA LYS A 27 -0.17 3.85 5.91
C LYS A 27 -1.18 2.83 5.41
N VAL A 28 -0.81 1.55 5.39
CA VAL A 28 -1.67 0.43 4.98
C VAL A 28 -2.98 0.44 5.78
N ASN A 29 -2.91 0.60 7.10
CA ASN A 29 -4.10 0.66 7.94
C ASN A 29 -5.05 1.82 7.60
N LEU A 30 -4.52 2.98 7.20
CA LEU A 30 -5.33 4.12 6.76
C LEU A 30 -5.94 3.87 5.38
N LEU A 31 -5.17 3.31 4.46
CA LEU A 31 -5.60 2.99 3.10
C LEU A 31 -6.70 1.91 3.09
N LEU A 32 -6.58 0.88 3.92
CA LEU A 32 -7.62 -0.15 4.10
C LEU A 32 -8.92 0.44 4.66
N LYS A 33 -8.85 1.43 5.57
CA LYS A 33 -10.03 2.15 6.05
C LYS A 33 -10.70 3.00 4.97
N ALA A 34 -9.93 3.42 3.97
CA ALA A 34 -10.42 4.10 2.77
C ALA A 34 -10.86 3.13 1.66
N ASN A 35 -10.97 1.83 1.96
CA ASN A 35 -11.34 0.77 1.02
C ASN A 35 -10.41 0.64 -0.20
N ALA A 36 -9.13 1.00 -0.06
CA ALA A 36 -8.14 0.79 -1.11
C ALA A 36 -7.77 -0.69 -1.27
N GLU A 37 -7.47 -1.09 -2.50
CA GLU A 37 -6.80 -2.36 -2.81
C GLU A 37 -5.30 -2.17 -2.59
N VAL A 38 -4.83 -2.55 -1.40
CA VAL A 38 -3.44 -2.25 -0.99
C VAL A 38 -2.48 -3.32 -1.50
N HIS A 39 -1.55 -2.90 -2.34
CA HIS A 39 -0.41 -3.70 -2.79
C HIS A 39 0.85 -3.27 -2.04
N ILE A 40 1.68 -4.22 -1.64
CA ILE A 40 2.91 -3.98 -0.89
C ILE A 40 4.09 -4.51 -1.68
N VAL A 41 5.14 -3.71 -1.75
CA VAL A 41 6.46 -4.13 -2.22
C VAL A 41 7.48 -3.95 -1.11
N ALA A 42 8.09 -5.03 -0.66
CA ALA A 42 9.04 -4.99 0.45
C ALA A 42 9.89 -6.27 0.50
N HIS A 43 11.16 -6.17 0.87
CA HIS A 43 12.01 -7.35 1.08
C HIS A 43 11.47 -8.27 2.18
N LYS A 44 10.83 -7.68 3.20
CA LYS A 44 10.24 -8.37 4.34
C LYS A 44 9.08 -7.55 4.90
N LEU A 45 8.03 -8.23 5.35
CA LEU A 45 6.94 -7.64 6.12
C LEU A 45 7.19 -7.78 7.63
N ASN A 46 6.78 -6.77 8.39
CA ASN A 46 6.69 -6.89 9.84
C ASN A 46 5.51 -7.79 10.22
N ARG A 47 5.39 -8.10 11.51
CA ARG A 47 4.38 -9.04 12.02
C ARG A 47 2.94 -8.65 11.63
N GLU A 48 2.59 -7.37 11.75
CA GLU A 48 1.23 -6.90 11.47
C GLU A 48 0.91 -6.93 9.98
N LEU A 49 1.83 -6.52 9.11
CA LEU A 49 1.65 -6.61 7.66
C LEU A 49 1.60 -8.07 7.18
N THR A 50 2.38 -8.96 7.80
CA THR A 50 2.27 -10.41 7.53
C THR A 50 0.88 -10.93 7.90
N ALA A 51 0.34 -10.56 9.06
CA ALA A 51 -1.00 -10.98 9.47
C ALA A 51 -2.08 -10.46 8.51
N LEU A 52 -1.97 -9.22 8.04
CA LEU A 52 -2.89 -8.66 7.03
C LEU A 52 -2.79 -9.40 5.69
N TYR A 53 -1.58 -9.77 5.27
CA TYR A 53 -1.36 -10.56 4.06
C TYR A 53 -1.95 -11.97 4.18
N GLU A 54 -1.74 -12.65 5.31
CA GLU A 54 -2.32 -13.97 5.59
C GLU A 54 -3.86 -13.95 5.68
N GLN A 55 -4.44 -12.81 6.05
CA GLN A 55 -5.88 -12.57 6.04
C GLN A 55 -6.41 -12.13 4.66
N GLU A 56 -5.57 -12.11 3.63
CA GLU A 56 -5.91 -11.67 2.27
C GLU A 56 -6.43 -10.22 2.21
N ARG A 57 -6.08 -9.40 3.22
CA ARG A 57 -6.49 -7.99 3.29
C ARG A 57 -5.61 -7.09 2.44
N VAL A 58 -4.39 -7.54 2.13
CA VAL A 58 -3.39 -6.84 1.30
C VAL A 58 -2.68 -7.84 0.40
N LEU A 59 -2.10 -7.35 -0.69
CA LEU A 59 -1.32 -8.17 -1.61
C LEU A 59 0.17 -7.85 -1.49
N TRP A 60 1.02 -8.83 -1.18
CA TRP A 60 2.47 -8.67 -1.23
C TRP A 60 3.00 -9.08 -2.60
N ILE A 61 3.15 -8.10 -3.50
CA ILE A 61 3.32 -8.35 -4.94
C ILE A 61 4.78 -8.53 -5.38
N ALA A 62 5.75 -7.96 -4.64
CA ALA A 62 7.17 -8.10 -4.95
C ALA A 62 8.07 -7.84 -3.74
N LYS A 63 9.33 -8.28 -3.84
CA LYS A 63 10.38 -7.98 -2.85
C LYS A 63 11.08 -6.65 -3.09
N GLU A 64 11.19 -6.24 -4.35
CA GLU A 64 11.90 -5.04 -4.79
C GLU A 64 11.00 -4.22 -5.70
N PHE A 65 11.07 -2.90 -5.56
CA PHE A 65 10.25 -1.97 -6.34
C PHE A 65 10.88 -1.71 -7.70
N ASN A 66 10.08 -1.84 -8.75
CA ASN A 66 10.44 -1.52 -10.11
C ASN A 66 9.38 -0.58 -10.74
N ALA A 67 9.77 0.66 -11.01
CA ALA A 67 8.83 1.66 -11.53
C ALA A 67 8.19 1.26 -12.88
N GLU A 68 8.84 0.43 -13.70
CA GLU A 68 8.32 0.04 -15.01
C GLU A 68 7.26 -1.07 -14.92
N LYS A 69 7.39 -1.98 -13.95
CA LYS A 69 6.51 -3.14 -13.80
C LYS A 69 5.29 -2.86 -12.91
N GLU A 70 5.35 -1.84 -12.06
CA GLU A 70 4.30 -1.48 -11.09
C GLU A 70 3.43 -0.28 -11.54
N SER A 71 3.34 -0.04 -12.85
CA SER A 71 2.72 1.15 -13.47
C SER A 71 1.20 1.29 -13.32
N SER A 72 0.50 0.32 -12.73
CA SER A 72 -0.97 0.32 -12.61
C SER A 72 -1.52 0.92 -11.32
N ALA A 73 -0.66 1.34 -10.38
CA ALA A 73 -1.08 1.93 -9.12
C ALA A 73 -1.70 3.32 -9.33
N PHE A 74 -2.84 3.56 -8.67
CA PHE A 74 -3.49 4.88 -8.64
C PHE A 74 -2.69 5.87 -7.77
N LEU A 75 -2.06 5.37 -6.71
CA LEU A 75 -1.23 6.10 -5.75
C LEU A 75 -0.09 5.19 -5.28
N VAL A 76 1.07 5.78 -4.99
CA VAL A 76 2.27 5.12 -4.42
C VAL A 76 2.69 5.81 -3.14
#